data_AF-A0A7G9W751-F1
#
_entry.id   AF-A0A7G9W751-F1
#
_cell.length_a   1.000
_cell.length_b   1.000
_cell.length_c   1.000
_cell.angle_alpha   90.00
_cell.angle_beta   90.00
_cell.angle_gamma   90.00
#
_symmetry.space_group_name_H-M   'P 1'
#
loop_
_entity.id
_entity.type
_entity.pdbx_description
1 polymer ?
#
loop_
_entity_poly.entity_id
_entity_poly.type
_entity_poly.pdbx_seq_one_letter_code
_entity_poly.pdbx_strand_id
1 'polypeptide(L)'
;MEYRIKKVLYQVKYEDEAKSLGEYALVSIKRASKELKDQYFSWSPEFCIEKIREVFGEPSYQIGGLYSGPVEVWVLSTSTSNVIYIEAWPYVDPAGFYVHCKTHDESIVNFSKWLTLQNSSKHLKLIHGGKVGVTT
;
A
#
# COMPACT_ATOMS: atom_id res chain seq x y z
N MET A 1 20.39 -30.16 38.16
CA MET A 1 19.17 -29.35 38.04
C MET A 1 19.18 -28.71 36.67
N GLU A 2 18.46 -29.29 35.72
CA GLU A 2 18.37 -28.77 34.36
C GLU A 2 17.20 -27.79 34.27
N TYR A 3 17.49 -26.52 34.04
CA TYR A 3 16.46 -25.54 33.70
C TYR A 3 16.02 -25.78 32.26
N ARG A 4 14.97 -26.58 32.08
CA ARG A 4 14.26 -26.68 30.80
C ARG A 4 13.48 -25.39 30.58
N ILE A 5 14.11 -24.42 29.92
CA ILE A 5 13.41 -23.29 29.33
C ILE A 5 12.51 -23.87 28.24
N LYS A 6 11.21 -24.01 28.52
CA LYS A 6 10.21 -24.25 27.48
C LYS A 6 10.25 -23.06 26.55
N LYS A 7 10.91 -23.23 25.40
CA LYS A 7 10.86 -22.30 24.28
C LYS A 7 9.42 -22.35 23.77
N VAL A 8 8.56 -21.47 24.27
CA VAL A 8 7.26 -21.20 23.67
C VAL A 8 7.57 -20.52 22.34
N LEU A 9 7.72 -21.33 21.29
CA LEU A 9 7.65 -20.84 19.92
C LEU A 9 6.20 -20.41 19.70
N TYR A 10 5.93 -19.11 19.89
CA TYR A 10 4.74 -18.50 19.35
C TYR A 10 4.85 -18.59 17.83
N GLN A 11 4.25 -19.63 17.27
CA GLN A 11 4.08 -19.74 15.84
C GLN A 11 2.92 -18.81 15.47
N VAL A 12 3.27 -17.55 15.24
CA VAL A 12 2.35 -16.53 14.74
C VAL A 12 1.93 -16.94 13.33
N LYS A 13 0.77 -17.59 13.20
CA LYS A 13 0.08 -17.76 11.91
C LYS A 13 -0.87 -16.58 11.74
N TYR A 14 -0.35 -15.48 11.23
CA TYR A 14 -1.14 -14.51 10.48
C TYR A 14 -0.61 -14.54 9.06
N GLU A 15 -1.35 -15.16 8.15
CA GLU A 15 -1.15 -14.91 6.72
C GLU A 15 -1.53 -13.45 6.49
N ASP A 16 -0.54 -12.57 6.49
CA ASP A 16 -0.68 -11.14 6.23
C ASP A 16 -1.00 -10.99 4.73
N GLU A 17 -2.27 -11.22 4.37
CA GLU A 17 -2.76 -11.28 2.99
C GLU A 17 -2.44 -9.98 2.26
N ALA A 18 -2.64 -8.83 2.91
CA ALA A 18 -2.27 -7.53 2.37
C ALA A 18 -0.78 -7.46 2.06
N LYS A 19 0.09 -7.86 2.99
CA LYS A 19 1.54 -7.85 2.77
C LYS A 19 1.98 -8.82 1.68
N SER A 20 1.43 -10.03 1.67
CA SER A 20 1.74 -11.07 0.67
C SER A 20 1.33 -10.63 -0.73
N LEU A 21 0.14 -10.05 -0.87
CA LEU A 21 -0.35 -9.50 -2.14
C LEU A 21 0.41 -8.23 -2.54
N GLY A 22 0.78 -7.40 -1.57
CA GLY A 22 1.60 -6.21 -1.77
C GLY A 22 2.97 -6.55 -2.35
N GLU A 23 3.67 -7.52 -1.76
CA GLU A 23 4.97 -8.00 -2.24
C GLU A 23 4.90 -8.50 -3.69
N TYR A 24 3.80 -9.15 -4.07
CA TYR A 24 3.57 -9.59 -5.46
C TYR A 24 3.34 -8.43 -6.44
N ALA A 25 2.86 -7.28 -5.95
CA ALA A 25 2.55 -6.09 -6.73
C ALA A 25 3.72 -5.09 -6.83
N LEU A 26 4.84 -5.32 -6.12
CA LEU A 26 6.05 -4.47 -6.09
C LEU A 26 6.84 -4.45 -7.41
N VAL A 27 6.19 -4.08 -8.51
CA VAL A 27 6.83 -3.82 -9.79
C VAL A 27 6.99 -2.31 -9.95
N SER A 28 8.21 -1.88 -10.25
CA SER A 28 8.53 -0.46 -10.42
C SER A 28 7.81 0.16 -11.62
N ILE A 29 7.31 1.38 -11.44
CA ILE A 29 6.78 2.29 -12.48
C ILE A 29 7.75 2.50 -13.65
N LYS A 30 9.06 2.21 -13.47
CA LYS A 30 10.08 2.25 -14.53
C LYS A 30 9.71 1.45 -15.78
N ARG A 31 8.87 0.42 -15.65
CA ARG A 31 8.40 -0.41 -16.79
C ARG A 31 7.17 0.15 -17.52
N ALA A 32 6.52 1.19 -16.99
CA ALA A 32 5.35 1.80 -17.62
C ALA A 32 5.73 2.64 -18.85
N SER A 33 4.74 2.97 -19.68
CA SER A 33 4.91 3.89 -20.81
C SER A 33 5.34 5.29 -20.32
N LYS A 34 5.85 6.11 -21.25
CA LYS A 34 6.30 7.48 -20.92
C LYS A 34 5.12 8.33 -20.45
N GLU A 35 3.97 8.22 -21.10
CA GLU A 35 2.76 8.96 -20.80
C GLU A 35 2.26 8.69 -19.37
N LEU A 36 2.29 7.42 -18.96
CA LEU A 36 1.92 7.01 -17.59
C LEU A 36 2.91 7.53 -16.55
N LYS A 37 4.21 7.55 -16.87
CA LYS A 37 5.22 8.13 -15.99
C LYS A 37 5.02 9.64 -15.83
N ASP A 38 4.84 10.35 -16.93
CA ASP A 38 4.65 11.82 -16.91
C ASP A 38 3.40 12.18 -16.11
N GLN A 39 2.31 11.41 -16.26
CA GLN A 39 1.10 11.56 -15.44
C GLN A 39 1.37 11.26 -13.96
N TYR A 40 2.01 10.14 -13.65
CA TYR A 40 2.35 9.74 -12.28
C TYR A 40 3.21 10.79 -11.56
N PHE A 41 4.24 11.31 -12.22
CA PHE A 41 5.15 12.30 -11.66
C PHE A 41 4.56 13.72 -11.60
N SER A 42 3.38 13.94 -12.21
CA SER A 42 2.66 15.22 -12.09
C SER A 42 1.87 15.35 -10.78
N TRP A 43 1.70 14.26 -10.03
CA TRP A 43 0.91 14.27 -8.79
C TRP A 43 1.72 14.84 -7.63
N SER A 44 1.12 15.72 -6.84
CA SER A 44 1.68 16.14 -5.54
C SER A 44 1.52 14.98 -4.56
N PRO A 45 2.62 14.49 -3.94
CA PRO A 45 2.56 13.44 -2.93
C PRO A 45 1.62 13.79 -1.77
N GLU A 46 1.67 15.03 -1.28
CA GLU A 46 0.83 15.51 -0.17
C GLU A 46 -0.66 15.39 -0.52
N PHE A 47 -1.05 15.87 -1.70
CA PHE A 47 -2.42 15.76 -2.18
C PHE A 47 -2.88 14.30 -2.31
N CYS A 48 -2.02 13.42 -2.84
CA CYS A 48 -2.33 12.00 -2.97
C CYS A 48 -2.52 11.30 -1.61
N ILE A 49 -1.69 11.64 -0.62
CA ILE A 49 -1.79 11.10 0.74
C ILE A 49 -3.09 11.55 1.41
N GLU A 50 -3.44 12.84 1.30
CA GLU A 50 -4.72 13.33 1.83
C GLU A 50 -5.91 12.62 1.18
N LYS A 51 -5.87 12.46 -0.15
CA LYS A 51 -6.96 11.83 -0.90
C LYS A 51 -7.13 10.34 -0.59
N ILE A 52 -6.04 9.58 -0.46
CA ILE A 52 -6.15 8.15 -0.17
C ILE A 52 -6.74 7.91 1.23
N ARG A 53 -6.36 8.74 2.21
CA ARG A 53 -6.94 8.71 3.56
C ARG A 53 -8.42 9.10 3.56
N GLU A 54 -8.80 10.13 2.81
CA GLU A 54 -10.20 10.57 2.71
C GLU A 54 -11.12 9.47 2.15
N VAL A 55 -10.65 8.71 1.16
CA VAL A 55 -11.48 7.72 0.45
C VAL A 55 -11.43 6.34 1.08
N PHE A 56 -10.25 5.86 1.46
CA PHE A 56 -10.06 4.49 1.94
C PHE A 56 -9.92 4.42 3.46
N GLY A 57 -9.81 5.55 4.14
CA GLY A 57 -9.61 5.61 5.59
C GLY A 57 -8.21 5.12 5.97
N GLU A 58 -8.17 4.25 6.98
CA GLU A 58 -6.93 3.71 7.55
C GLU A 58 -6.13 2.88 6.53
N PRO A 59 -4.79 2.87 6.64
CA PRO A 59 -3.93 2.02 5.82
C PRO A 59 -4.19 0.54 6.07
N SER A 60 -3.90 -0.29 5.06
CA SER A 60 -3.90 -1.76 5.19
C SER A 60 -2.94 -2.21 6.29
N TYR A 61 -1.76 -1.60 6.36
CA TYR A 61 -0.79 -1.76 7.44
C TYR A 61 0.23 -0.61 7.42
N GLN A 62 1.08 -0.55 8.44
CA GLN A 62 2.18 0.40 8.51
C GLN A 62 3.52 -0.36 8.56
N ILE A 63 4.53 0.16 7.88
CA ILE A 63 5.91 -0.31 8.01
C ILE A 63 6.75 0.73 8.74
N GLY A 64 7.63 0.28 9.63
CA GLY A 64 8.48 1.18 10.40
C GLY A 64 9.53 1.85 9.51
N GLY A 65 9.46 3.17 9.35
CA GLY A 65 10.54 3.95 8.78
C GLY A 65 11.56 4.25 9.87
N LEU A 66 12.77 3.70 9.75
CA LEU A 66 13.82 3.80 10.76
C LEU A 66 14.21 5.26 11.11
N TYR A 67 13.93 6.22 10.21
CA TYR A 67 14.31 7.63 10.34
C TYR A 67 13.22 8.62 9.89
N SER A 68 12.06 8.12 9.47
CA SER A 68 11.08 8.88 8.68
C SER A 68 9.64 8.64 9.10
N GLY A 69 9.42 8.30 10.38
CA GLY A 69 8.10 7.91 10.88
C GLY A 69 7.53 6.65 10.23
N PRO A 70 6.29 6.25 10.57
CA PRO A 70 5.64 5.12 9.92
C PRO A 70 5.33 5.43 8.46
N VAL A 71 5.60 4.48 7.58
CA VAL A 71 5.14 4.49 6.19
C VAL A 71 3.78 3.80 6.17
N GLU A 72 2.80 4.46 5.59
CA GLU A 72 1.43 3.97 5.52
C GLU A 72 1.24 3.22 4.20
N VAL A 73 0.73 2.00 4.28
CA VAL A 73 0.60 1.12 3.13
C VAL A 73 -0.86 0.82 2.86
N TRP A 74 -1.33 1.10 1.64
CA TRP A 74 -2.62 0.64 1.15
C TRP A 74 -2.42 -0.43 0.09
N VAL A 75 -3.17 -1.51 0.22
CA VAL A 75 -3.23 -2.61 -0.75
C VAL A 75 -4.64 -2.66 -1.29
N LEU A 76 -4.78 -2.39 -2.59
CA LEU A 76 -6.08 -2.31 -3.26
C LEU A 76 -6.18 -3.42 -4.31
N SER A 77 -7.33 -4.08 -4.38
CA SER A 77 -7.68 -4.96 -5.50
C SER A 77 -8.53 -4.20 -6.53
N THR A 78 -8.24 -4.38 -7.81
CA THR A 78 -9.08 -3.89 -8.92
C THR A 78 -10.20 -4.90 -9.25
N SER A 79 -11.19 -4.48 -10.05
CA SER A 79 -12.21 -5.41 -10.59
C SER A 79 -11.63 -6.51 -11.49
N THR A 80 -10.41 -6.34 -12.01
CA THR A 80 -9.69 -7.33 -12.82
C THR A 80 -8.78 -8.25 -12.01
N SER A 81 -8.92 -8.26 -10.68
CA SER A 81 -8.05 -9.01 -9.75
C SER A 81 -6.58 -8.59 -9.79
N ASN A 82 -6.29 -7.39 -10.30
CA ASN A 82 -4.96 -6.80 -10.16
C ASN A 82 -4.82 -6.20 -8.77
N VAL A 83 -3.58 -6.15 -8.27
CA VAL A 83 -3.26 -5.56 -6.98
C VAL A 83 -2.47 -4.27 -7.21
N ILE A 84 -2.90 -3.21 -6.53
CA ILE A 84 -2.22 -1.93 -6.43
C ILE A 84 -1.69 -1.83 -5.01
N TYR A 85 -0.39 -1.62 -4.91
CA TYR A 85 0.32 -1.45 -3.66
C TYR A 85 0.82 -0.01 -3.58
N ILE A 86 0.48 0.68 -2.50
CA ILE A 86 0.74 2.12 -2.34
C ILE A 86 1.52 2.33 -1.06
N GLU A 87 2.64 3.04 -1.17
CA GLU A 87 3.39 3.54 -0.01
C GLU A 87 3.25 5.05 0.10
N ALA A 88 2.70 5.50 1.22
CA ALA A 88 2.71 6.89 1.62
C ALA A 88 3.78 7.11 2.68
N TRP A 89 4.66 8.07 2.42
CA TRP A 89 5.74 8.48 3.31
C TRP A 89 5.48 9.93 3.76
N PRO A 90 4.51 10.16 4.67
CA PRO A 90 4.07 11.51 5.03
C PRO A 90 5.07 12.26 5.93
N TYR A 91 6.05 11.59 6.53
CA TYR A 91 7.01 12.21 7.46
C TYR A 91 8.42 12.36 6.88
N VAL A 92 8.60 12.18 5.56
CA VAL A 92 9.81 12.62 4.85
C VAL A 92 9.58 14.01 4.24
N ASP A 93 10.67 14.76 4.02
CA ASP A 93 10.63 16.05 3.33
C ASP A 93 11.49 15.99 2.05
N PRO A 94 10.90 16.09 0.85
CA PRO A 94 9.45 16.19 0.58
C PRO A 94 8.71 14.88 0.84
N ALA A 95 7.38 14.93 0.99
CA ALA A 95 6.56 13.73 1.20
C ALA A 95 6.71 12.74 0.03
N GLY A 96 6.68 11.45 0.32
CA GLY A 96 6.77 10.39 -0.69
C GLY A 96 5.42 9.74 -0.96
N PHE A 97 5.09 9.51 -2.23
CA PHE A 97 3.91 8.74 -2.63
C PHE A 97 4.29 7.79 -3.77
N TYR A 98 4.22 6.49 -3.49
CA TYR A 98 4.69 5.44 -4.40
C TYR A 98 3.58 4.46 -4.77
N VAL A 99 3.32 4.28 -6.07
CA VAL A 99 2.34 3.31 -6.57
C VAL A 99 3.05 2.19 -7.32
N HIS A 100 2.74 0.96 -6.92
CA HIS A 100 3.28 -0.27 -7.48
C HIS A 100 2.13 -1.16 -7.93
N CYS A 101 2.26 -1.76 -9.10
CA CYS A 101 1.31 -2.76 -9.57
C CYS A 101 2.00 -3.67 -10.61
N LYS A 102 1.53 -4.90 -10.76
CA LYS A 102 2.14 -5.84 -11.71
C LYS A 102 1.81 -5.49 -13.17
N THR A 103 0.63 -4.93 -13.39
CA THR A 103 0.05 -4.60 -14.71
C THR A 103 -0.21 -3.09 -14.78
N HIS A 104 0.81 -2.36 -15.24
CA HIS A 104 0.86 -0.90 -15.21
C HIS A 104 -0.24 -0.23 -16.01
N ASP A 105 -0.57 -0.73 -17.20
CA ASP A 105 -1.38 0.02 -18.15
C ASP A 105 -2.83 0.19 -17.72
N GLU A 106 -3.46 -0.83 -17.13
CA GLU A 106 -4.84 -0.70 -16.67
C GLU A 106 -4.92 -0.15 -15.24
N SER A 107 -4.02 -0.61 -14.36
CA SER A 107 -4.09 -0.32 -12.93
C SER A 107 -3.73 1.13 -12.61
N ILE A 108 -2.69 1.69 -13.25
CA ILE A 108 -2.30 3.09 -13.04
C ILE A 108 -3.29 4.04 -13.71
N VAL A 109 -3.83 3.70 -14.87
CA VAL A 109 -4.87 4.51 -15.52
C VAL A 109 -6.12 4.56 -14.65
N ASN A 110 -6.55 3.42 -14.11
CA ASN A 110 -7.71 3.37 -13.22
C ASN A 110 -7.46 4.14 -11.92
N PHE A 111 -6.26 3.99 -11.34
CA PHE A 111 -5.86 4.74 -10.15
C PHE A 111 -5.77 6.25 -10.41
N SER A 112 -5.24 6.67 -11.56
CA SER A 112 -5.16 8.08 -11.93
C SER A 112 -6.52 8.70 -12.21
N LYS A 113 -7.40 7.96 -12.90
CA LYS A 113 -8.81 8.35 -13.06
C LYS A 113 -9.48 8.50 -11.70
N TRP A 114 -9.19 7.62 -10.75
CA TRP A 114 -9.70 7.75 -9.38
C TRP A 114 -9.15 9.00 -8.66
N LEU A 115 -7.84 9.28 -8.74
CA LEU A 115 -7.24 10.48 -8.15
C LEU A 115 -7.86 11.79 -8.68
N THR A 116 -8.33 11.78 -9.93
CA THR A 116 -8.83 12.97 -10.64
C THR A 116 -10.36 13.08 -10.68
N LEU A 117 -11.10 11.98 -10.50
CA LEU A 117 -12.56 11.93 -10.55
C LEU A 117 -13.12 11.41 -9.22
N GLN A 118 -13.87 12.26 -8.52
CA GLN A 118 -14.44 12.02 -7.18
C GLN A 118 -15.42 10.83 -7.04
N ASN A 119 -15.55 9.90 -8.00
CA ASN A 119 -16.65 8.92 -7.98
C ASN A 119 -16.37 7.51 -8.57
N SER A 120 -15.11 7.09 -8.82
CA SER A 120 -14.83 5.76 -9.39
C SER A 120 -14.34 4.70 -8.40
N SER A 121 -14.47 4.91 -7.09
CA SER A 121 -14.05 3.92 -6.06
C SER A 121 -14.76 2.56 -6.17
N LYS A 122 -15.86 2.46 -6.96
CA LYS A 122 -16.56 1.20 -7.24
C LYS A 122 -15.65 0.08 -7.79
N HIS A 123 -14.50 0.43 -8.36
CA HIS A 123 -13.57 -0.51 -8.98
C HIS A 123 -12.34 -0.84 -8.13
N LEU A 124 -12.13 -0.17 -6.99
CA LEU A 124 -11.00 -0.38 -6.08
C LEU A 124 -11.52 -0.82 -4.72
N LYS A 125 -11.10 -2.00 -4.26
CA LYS A 125 -11.44 -2.50 -2.92
C LYS A 125 -10.19 -2.56 -2.07
N LEU A 126 -10.27 -2.01 -0.86
CA LEU A 126 -9.20 -2.10 0.13
C LEU A 126 -9.06 -3.54 0.62
N ILE A 127 -7.83 -4.05 0.63
CA ILE A 127 -7.45 -5.30 1.27
C ILE A 127 -6.91 -4.92 2.65
N HIS A 128 -7.65 -5.28 3.70
CA HIS A 128 -7.21 -5.00 5.07
C HIS A 128 -6.08 -5.95 5.46
N GLY A 129 -4.98 -5.40 5.99
CA GLY A 129 -4.02 -6.19 6.74
C GLY A 129 -4.64 -6.61 8.06
N GLY A 130 -4.34 -7.81 8.53
CA GLY A 130 -4.78 -8.27 9.83
C GLY A 130 -4.37 -7.25 10.89
N LYS A 131 -5.35 -6.72 11.66
CA LYS A 131 -5.07 -5.79 12.75
C LYS A 131 -3.96 -6.38 13.62
N VAL A 132 -2.94 -5.58 13.93
CA VAL A 132 -2.00 -5.91 15.00
C VAL A 132 -2.81 -5.86 16.31
N GLY A 133 -3.42 -6.97 16.66
CA GLY A 133 -4.04 -7.16 17.96
C GLY A 133 -2.93 -7.29 18.97
N VAL A 134 -2.60 -6.18 19.65
CA VAL A 134 -1.87 -6.26 20.91
C VAL A 134 -2.79 -7.00 21.88
N THR A 135 -2.53 -8.29 22.08
CA THR A 135 -3.19 -9.06 23.13
C THR A 135 -2.40 -8.83 24.41
N THR A 136 -3.02 -8.06 25.31
CA THR A 136 -2.54 -7.78 26.67
C THR A 136 -2.40 -9.05 27.50
#